data_AF-A0AAU7JX60-F1
#
_entry.id   AF-A0AAU7JX60-F1
#
_cell.length_a   1.000
_cell.length_b   1.000
_cell.length_c   1.000
_cell.angle_alpha   90.00
_cell.angle_beta   90.00
_cell.angle_gamma   90.00
#
_symmetry.space_group_name_H-M   'P 1'
#
loop_
_entity.id
_entity.type
_entity.pdbx_description
1 polymer ?
#
loop_
_entity_poly.entity_id
_entity_poly.type
_entity_poly.pdbx_seq_one_letter_code
_entity_poly.pdbx_strand_id
1 'polypeptide(L)'
;MPTRSPVPQEVSDALQRVVRRWQQLPLDHALRCAPAVRALLADLAGDDAPLLPDLGPGVLMDQLAVLVFDACAAGGPGVDSLPSRLRGLLAGLS
;
A
#
# COMPACT_ATOMS: atom_id res chain seq x y z
N MET A 1 27.45 -7.83 -3.16
CA MET A 1 26.40 -8.79 -3.54
C MET A 1 25.13 -7.99 -3.75
N PRO A 2 24.41 -8.11 -4.89
CA PRO A 2 23.13 -7.44 -5.01
C PRO A 2 22.16 -8.10 -4.01
N THR A 3 21.79 -7.37 -2.96
CA THR A 3 20.72 -7.79 -2.05
C THR A 3 19.44 -7.82 -2.86
N ARG A 4 18.90 -9.02 -3.10
CA ARG A 4 17.60 -9.19 -3.73
C ARG A 4 16.59 -8.39 -2.89
N SER A 5 15.76 -7.59 -3.54
CA SER A 5 14.69 -6.87 -2.85
C SER A 5 13.88 -7.85 -2.01
N PRO A 6 13.54 -7.53 -0.75
CA PRO A 6 12.67 -8.38 0.06
C PRO A 6 11.24 -8.43 -0.50
N VAL A 7 10.85 -7.46 -1.33
CA VAL A 7 9.53 -7.40 -1.95
C VAL A 7 9.47 -8.35 -3.16
N PRO A 8 8.57 -9.36 -3.15
CA PRO A 8 8.37 -10.22 -4.31
C PRO A 8 7.91 -9.43 -5.54
N GLN A 9 8.30 -9.89 -6.74
CA GLN A 9 8.00 -9.17 -7.99
C GLN A 9 6.48 -8.96 -8.18
N GLU A 10 5.66 -9.96 -7.86
CA GLU A 10 4.20 -9.83 -7.97
C GLU A 10 3.64 -8.71 -7.08
N VAL A 11 4.15 -8.59 -5.84
CA VAL A 11 3.75 -7.52 -4.91
C VAL A 11 4.19 -6.16 -5.45
N SER A 12 5.43 -6.07 -5.96
CA SER A 12 5.96 -4.85 -6.58
C SER A 12 5.11 -4.40 -7.78
N ASP A 13 4.77 -5.32 -8.67
CA ASP A 13 3.95 -5.03 -9.86
C ASP A 13 2.54 -4.57 -9.48
N ALA A 14 1.92 -5.23 -8.50
CA ALA A 14 0.60 -4.85 -7.99
C ALA A 14 0.63 -3.45 -7.33
N LEU A 15 1.64 -3.18 -6.50
CA LEU A 15 1.82 -1.88 -5.85
C LEU A 15 2.01 -0.78 -6.89
N GLN A 16 2.87 -0.98 -7.89
CA GLN A 16 3.06 0.01 -8.94
C GLN A 16 1.78 0.31 -9.73
N ARG A 17 0.90 -0.67 -9.94
CA ARG A 17 -0.41 -0.44 -10.59
C ARG A 17 -1.31 0.45 -9.72
N VAL A 18 -1.35 0.19 -8.42
CA VAL A 18 -2.09 1.03 -7.45
C VAL A 18 -1.56 2.46 -7.48
N VAL A 19 -0.23 2.64 -7.37
CA VAL A 19 0.41 3.97 -7.38
C VAL A 19 0.12 4.71 -8.69
N ARG A 20 0.30 4.06 -9.84
CA ARG A 20 0.01 4.66 -11.15
C ARG A 20 -1.46 5.05 -11.27
N ARG A 21 -2.38 4.21 -10.81
CA ARG A 21 -3.81 4.52 -10.86
C ARG A 21 -4.16 5.71 -9.95
N TRP A 22 -3.64 5.74 -8.73
CA TRP A 22 -3.84 6.83 -7.77
C TRP A 22 -3.40 8.18 -8.34
N GLN A 23 -2.21 8.24 -8.95
CA GLN A 23 -1.67 9.46 -9.58
C GLN A 23 -2.53 9.99 -10.74
N GLN A 24 -3.34 9.12 -11.36
CA GLN A 24 -4.24 9.46 -12.46
C GLN A 24 -5.65 9.84 -11.98
N LEU A 25 -5.96 9.70 -10.70
CA LEU A 25 -7.27 10.03 -10.16
C LEU A 25 -7.46 11.55 -10.04
N PRO A 26 -8.64 12.08 -10.41
CA PRO A 26 -9.03 13.43 -10.01
C PRO A 26 -8.97 13.57 -8.49
N LEU A 27 -8.57 14.75 -7.98
CA LEU A 27 -8.38 14.97 -6.56
C LEU A 27 -9.61 14.60 -5.72
N ASP A 28 -10.81 14.98 -6.14
CA ASP A 28 -12.05 14.63 -5.42
C ASP A 28 -12.27 13.12 -5.31
N HIS A 29 -11.86 12.37 -6.34
CA HIS A 29 -11.94 10.91 -6.31
C HIS A 29 -10.87 10.34 -5.37
N ALA A 30 -9.62 10.80 -5.45
CA ALA A 30 -8.57 10.39 -4.53
C ALA A 30 -8.96 10.64 -3.05
N LEU A 31 -9.59 11.78 -2.75
CA LEU A 31 -10.11 12.09 -1.41
C LEU A 31 -11.19 11.12 -0.95
N ARG A 32 -12.10 10.70 -1.85
CA ARG A 32 -13.11 9.67 -1.54
C ARG A 32 -12.51 8.29 -1.29
N CYS A 33 -11.43 7.93 -1.99
CA CYS A 33 -10.74 6.65 -1.82
C CYS A 33 -9.75 6.63 -0.64
N ALA A 34 -9.33 7.80 -0.15
CA ALA A 34 -8.33 7.91 0.92
C ALA A 34 -8.66 7.09 2.18
N PRO A 35 -9.90 7.03 2.70
CA PRO A 35 -10.23 6.17 3.85
C PRO A 35 -9.96 4.69 3.62
N ALA A 36 -10.21 4.17 2.41
CA ALA A 36 -9.95 2.77 2.07
C ALA A 36 -8.44 2.48 2.03
N VAL A 37 -7.64 3.41 1.50
CA VAL A 37 -6.18 3.31 1.54
C VAL A 37 -5.68 3.34 2.99
N ARG A 38 -6.20 4.26 3.82
CA ARG A 38 -5.82 4.36 5.25
C ARG A 38 -6.16 3.10 6.03
N ALA A 39 -7.30 2.45 5.74
CA ALA A 39 -7.63 1.17 6.34
C ALA A 39 -6.60 0.08 5.99
N LEU A 40 -6.16 0.02 4.74
CA LEU A 40 -5.09 -0.89 4.34
C LEU A 40 -3.76 -0.55 5.05
N LEU A 41 -3.40 0.73 5.18
CA LEU A 41 -2.20 1.14 5.93
C LEU A 41 -2.27 0.69 7.39
N ALA A 42 -3.40 0.93 8.06
CA ALA A 42 -3.61 0.53 9.45
C ALA A 42 -3.48 -1.00 9.62
N ASP A 43 -4.10 -1.78 8.75
CA ASP A 43 -3.97 -3.23 8.80
C ASP A 43 -2.53 -3.72 8.55
N LEU A 44 -1.74 -3.02 7.72
CA LEU A 44 -0.34 -3.37 7.45
C LEU A 44 0.57 -2.98 8.62
N ALA A 45 0.29 -1.87 9.28
CA ALA A 45 1.02 -1.45 10.47
C ALA A 45 0.67 -2.29 11.72
N GLY A 46 -0.50 -2.92 11.75
CA GLY A 46 -0.91 -3.78 12.86
C GLY A 46 -0.96 -2.99 14.17
N ASP A 47 -0.19 -3.43 15.17
CA ASP A 47 -0.11 -2.77 16.47
C ASP A 47 0.44 -1.33 16.39
N ASP A 48 1.22 -1.01 15.36
CA ASP A 48 1.76 0.33 15.11
C ASP A 48 0.78 1.26 14.39
N ALA A 49 -0.44 0.81 14.06
CA ALA A 49 -1.44 1.63 13.38
C ALA A 49 -1.74 2.98 14.08
N PRO A 50 -1.80 3.08 15.43
CA PRO A 50 -1.99 4.36 16.12
C PRO A 50 -0.82 5.35 15.95
N LEU A 51 0.36 4.86 15.54
CA LEU A 51 1.56 5.68 15.31
C LEU A 51 1.63 6.21 13.88
N LEU A 52 0.76 5.76 12.97
CA LEU A 52 0.75 6.21 11.59
C LEU A 52 0.40 7.71 11.51
N PRO A 53 1.31 8.57 11.03
CA PRO A 53 1.02 9.98 10.93
C PRO A 53 0.01 10.24 9.80
N ASP A 54 -0.98 11.09 10.07
CA ASP A 54 -1.82 11.64 9.00
C ASP A 54 -1.07 12.76 8.28
N LEU A 55 -0.39 12.38 7.20
CA LEU A 55 0.38 13.29 6.35
C LEU A 55 -0.41 13.76 5.11
N GLY A 56 -1.73 13.50 5.07
CA GLY A 56 -2.59 13.86 3.96
C GLY A 56 -2.50 12.92 2.74
N PRO A 57 -3.34 13.15 1.71
CA PRO A 57 -3.50 12.23 0.58
C PRO A 57 -2.30 12.18 -0.37
N GLY A 58 -1.43 13.20 -0.35
CA GLY A 58 -0.28 13.31 -1.24
C GLY A 58 0.77 12.23 -0.99
N VAL A 59 0.86 11.69 0.22
CA VAL A 59 1.90 10.72 0.61
C VAL A 59 1.35 9.32 0.93
N LEU A 60 0.04 9.09 0.76
CA LEU A 60 -0.57 7.79 1.07
C LEU A 60 0.06 6.64 0.28
N MET A 61 0.49 6.91 -0.97
CA MET A 61 1.16 5.92 -1.80
C MET A 61 2.59 5.62 -1.34
N ASP A 62 3.30 6.63 -0.82
CA ASP A 62 4.63 6.45 -0.26
C ASP A 62 4.55 5.68 1.06
N GLN A 63 3.59 6.01 1.92
CA GLN A 63 3.31 5.27 3.15
C GLN A 63 2.94 3.80 2.85
N LEU A 64 2.14 3.56 1.81
CA LEU A 64 1.80 2.20 1.38
C LEU A 64 3.05 1.43 0.92
N ALA A 65 3.94 2.08 0.16
CA ALA A 65 5.16 1.45 -0.32
C ALA A 65 6.10 1.05 0.83
N VAL A 66 6.23 1.92 1.85
CA VAL A 66 7.02 1.63 3.05
C VAL A 66 6.44 0.47 3.83
N LEU A 67 5.14 0.48 4.15
CA LEU A 67 4.53 -0.60 4.94
C LEU A 67 4.50 -1.94 4.19
N VAL A 68 4.36 -1.94 2.87
CA VAL A 68 4.49 -3.16 2.05
C VAL A 68 5.93 -3.69 2.11
N PHE A 69 6.92 -2.80 2.04
CA PHE A 69 8.32 -3.19 2.17
C PHE A 69 8.59 -3.79 3.54
N ASP A 70 8.15 -3.13 4.62
CA ASP A 70 8.36 -3.59 6.00
C ASP A 70 7.67 -4.94 6.24
N ALA A 71 6.43 -5.12 5.75
CA ALA A 71 5.73 -6.39 5.83
C ALA A 71 6.47 -7.52 5.08
N CYS A 72 6.98 -7.25 3.88
CA CYS A 72 7.76 -8.22 3.11
C CYS A 72 9.10 -8.54 3.77
N ALA A 73 9.78 -7.53 4.34
CA ALA A 73 11.06 -7.67 5.01
C ALA A 73 10.94 -8.44 6.34
N ALA A 74 9.84 -8.24 7.07
CA ALA A 74 9.53 -8.98 8.29
C ALA A 74 9.16 -10.45 8.02
N GLY A 75 8.74 -10.79 6.79
CA GLY A 75 8.32 -12.15 6.43
C GLY A 75 7.12 -12.65 7.24
N GLY A 76 6.31 -11.73 7.75
CA GLY A 76 5.21 -12.02 8.67
C GLY A 76 4.00 -12.68 8.00
N PRO A 77 3.04 -13.17 8.80
CA PRO A 77 1.78 -13.70 8.28
C PRO A 77 1.03 -12.62 7.48
N GLY A 78 0.48 -13.00 6.32
CA GLY A 78 -0.29 -12.10 5.46
C GLY A 78 0.45 -11.56 4.23
N VAL A 79 1.78 -11.75 4.12
CA VAL A 79 2.55 -11.39 2.92
C VAL A 79 2.01 -12.08 1.66
N ASP A 80 1.62 -13.35 1.76
CA ASP A 80 1.03 -14.11 0.65
C ASP A 80 -0.31 -13.52 0.17
N SER A 81 -1.03 -12.81 1.04
CA SER A 81 -2.31 -12.17 0.71
C SER A 81 -2.15 -10.76 0.12
N LEU A 82 -0.97 -10.15 0.24
CA LEU A 82 -0.70 -8.77 -0.22
C LEU A 82 -1.06 -8.53 -1.69
N PRO A 83 -0.72 -9.41 -2.65
CA PRO A 83 -1.10 -9.19 -4.04
C PRO A 83 -2.61 -9.06 -4.22
N SER A 84 -3.39 -9.89 -3.50
CA SER A 84 -4.85 -9.86 -3.56
C SER A 84 -5.43 -8.60 -2.90
N ARG A 85 -4.86 -8.15 -1.79
CA ARG A 85 -5.28 -6.91 -1.11
C ARG A 85 -5.00 -5.68 -1.99
N LEU A 86 -3.84 -5.61 -2.63
CA LEU A 86 -3.50 -4.54 -3.57
C LEU A 86 -4.40 -4.55 -4.81
N ARG A 87 -4.76 -5.73 -5.33
CA ARG A 87 -5.76 -5.86 -6.42
C ARG A 87 -7.15 -5.39 -5.99
N GLY A 88 -7.58 -5.72 -4.76
CA GLY A 88 -8.83 -5.24 -4.20
C GLY A 88 -8.86 -3.71 -4.08
N LEU A 89 -7.77 -3.11 -3.59
CA LEU A 89 -7.62 -1.67 -3.56
C LEU A 89 -7.69 -1.06 -4.97
N LEU A 90 -6.96 -1.62 -5.93
CA LEU A 90 -6.96 -1.15 -7.32
C LEU A 90 -8.37 -1.15 -7.93
N ALA A 91 -9.17 -2.19 -7.68
CA ALA A 91 -10.56 -2.25 -8.14
C ALA A 91 -11.42 -1.13 -7.54
N GLY A 92 -11.20 -0.78 -6.27
CA GLY A 92 -11.86 0.34 -5.59
C GLY A 92 -11.38 1.74 -6.02
N LEU A 93 -10.28 1.84 -6.78
CA LEU A 93 -9.79 3.09 -7.39
C LEU A 93 -10.35 3.31 -8.81
N SER A 94 -11.25 2.45 -9.30
CA SER A 94 -11.77 2.52 -10.67
C SER A 94 -12.88 3.55 -10.79
#